data_AF-G3X251-F1
#
_entry.id   AF-G3X251-F1
#
_cell.length_a   1.000
_cell.length_b   1.000
_cell.length_c   1.000
_cell.angle_alpha   90.00
_cell.angle_beta   90.00
_cell.angle_gamma   90.00
#
_symmetry.space_group_name_H-M   'P 1'
#
loop_
_entity.id
_entity.type
_entity.pdbx_description
1 polymer ?
#
loop_
_entity_poly.entity_id
_entity_poly.type
_entity_poly.pdbx_seq_one_letter_code
_entity_poly.pdbx_strand_id
1 'polypeptide(L)'
;MQQNLNYLYPQIYWVDSRASPPCVPPVTTIPCPSPGLRRPPPPPPPSPPLPHSPPFLPYSSVKKRTNNTSLCLLLVFFMVLVALAGLGMGMFQLFHLQEEIAKLRESINDGEVVSSPEQQIGHPNTLEMKALKKAAHLTGKPKSQGMTLEWEDTYGFTLISGVKYKNRSLVINDTGLYFVYSKVYFRGQKCDNQPLKHILYKRNPTYPKDLVLMEEMKMNYCTSKQMWAQSSYLGAVFNLTSADSLYVNVSSFSLVNFEESKTFFGLYKL
;
A
#
# COMPACT_ATOMS: atom_id res chain seq x y z
N MET A 1 7.57 48.02 -2.55
CA MET A 1 7.61 47.90 -1.07
C MET A 1 7.86 46.45 -0.73
N GLN A 2 8.77 46.26 0.22
CA GLN A 2 9.58 45.07 0.49
C GLN A 2 8.75 43.89 1.06
N GLN A 3 9.07 42.69 0.59
CA GLN A 3 8.59 41.40 1.12
C GLN A 3 9.11 41.15 2.53
N ASN A 4 8.29 40.58 3.42
CA ASN A 4 8.73 40.11 4.73
C ASN A 4 8.27 38.66 4.93
N LEU A 5 9.20 37.72 4.68
CA LEU A 5 9.08 36.29 4.93
C LEU A 5 9.73 35.99 6.28
N ASN A 6 8.92 35.84 7.33
CA ASN A 6 9.40 35.39 8.64
C ASN A 6 9.51 33.86 8.65
N TYR A 7 10.75 33.35 8.51
CA TYR A 7 11.09 31.98 8.87
C TYR A 7 11.74 31.97 10.27
N LEU A 8 11.13 31.28 11.24
CA LEU A 8 11.75 30.98 12.52
C LEU A 8 12.59 29.70 12.39
N TYR A 9 13.89 29.80 12.64
CA TYR A 9 14.80 28.66 12.82
C TYR A 9 15.05 28.44 14.31
N PRO A 10 14.99 27.21 14.84
CA PRO A 10 15.33 26.94 16.25
C PRO A 10 16.85 26.82 16.45
N GLN A 11 17.38 27.48 17.48
CA GLN A 11 18.79 27.35 17.89
C GLN A 11 19.02 26.14 18.80
N ILE A 12 20.07 25.39 18.48
CA ILE A 12 20.57 24.24 19.25
C ILE A 12 21.73 24.73 20.11
N TYR A 13 21.67 24.45 21.42
CA TYR A 13 22.78 24.72 22.35
C TYR A 13 23.41 23.41 22.83
N TRP A 14 24.74 23.36 22.81
CA TRP A 14 25.55 22.32 23.44
C TRP A 14 26.02 22.79 24.82
N VAL A 15 25.93 21.93 25.83
CA VAL A 15 26.41 22.18 27.20
C VAL A 15 27.66 21.34 27.44
N ASP A 16 28.79 21.98 27.67
CA ASP A 16 30.01 21.33 28.17
C ASP A 16 30.13 21.48 29.68
N SER A 17 30.41 20.34 30.32
CA SER A 17 30.58 20.18 31.77
C SER A 17 32.04 20.36 32.17
N ARG A 18 32.31 21.21 33.17
CA ARG A 18 33.16 20.96 34.37
C ARG A 18 33.60 22.27 35.06
N ALA A 19 33.20 22.43 36.33
CA ALA A 19 33.87 23.26 37.34
C ALA A 19 35.08 22.47 37.93
N SER A 20 36.16 23.03 38.50
CA SER A 20 36.27 24.01 39.62
C SER A 20 37.75 24.56 39.70
N PRO A 21 38.22 25.29 40.75
CA PRO A 21 38.49 26.76 40.79
C PRO A 21 39.97 27.10 41.22
N PRO A 22 40.28 28.20 41.95
CA PRO A 22 40.32 29.65 41.61
C PRO A 22 41.70 30.30 41.91
N CYS A 23 41.94 31.57 41.52
CA CYS A 23 42.84 32.50 42.23
C CYS A 23 42.76 33.92 41.66
N VAL A 24 42.51 34.92 42.51
CA VAL A 24 43.14 36.29 42.59
C VAL A 24 42.23 37.19 43.46
N PRO A 25 42.76 38.03 44.37
CA PRO A 25 42.07 38.51 45.57
C PRO A 25 41.53 39.94 45.45
N PRO A 26 40.66 40.39 46.38
CA PRO A 26 40.44 41.82 46.62
C PRO A 26 41.24 42.29 47.85
N VAL A 27 41.97 43.39 47.69
CA VAL A 27 42.57 44.15 48.80
C VAL A 27 41.60 45.28 49.13
N THR A 28 40.96 45.23 50.30
CA THR A 28 40.71 46.44 51.09
C THR A 28 40.64 46.09 52.57
N THR A 29 41.46 46.79 53.32
CA THR A 29 41.72 46.75 54.76
C THR A 29 40.56 47.31 55.59
N ILE A 30 40.32 46.76 56.79
CA ILE A 30 40.15 47.44 58.11
C ILE A 30 39.82 46.38 59.19
N PRO A 31 40.28 46.53 60.46
CA PRO A 31 40.51 45.43 61.40
C PRO A 31 39.40 45.23 62.46
N CYS A 32 39.32 44.01 63.00
CA CYS A 32 38.51 43.61 64.16
C CYS A 32 39.04 44.13 65.51
N PRO A 33 38.20 44.11 66.55
CA PRO A 33 38.62 43.55 67.84
C PRO A 33 37.62 42.54 68.45
N SER A 34 38.19 41.62 69.25
CA SER A 34 37.61 40.45 69.95
C SER A 34 37.14 40.82 71.40
N PRO A 35 37.10 39.93 72.44
CA PRO A 35 36.65 38.53 72.61
C PRO A 35 35.84 38.29 73.94
N GLY A 36 35.15 37.14 74.11
CA GLY A 36 34.72 36.61 75.44
C GLY A 36 33.57 35.60 75.34
N LEU A 37 33.43 34.48 76.08
CA LEU A 37 34.00 33.91 77.32
C LEU A 37 33.87 32.35 77.23
N ARG A 38 34.90 31.51 77.54
CA ARG A 38 35.17 30.73 78.80
C ARG A 38 34.07 29.69 79.19
N ARG A 39 34.28 28.43 79.66
CA ARG A 39 35.40 27.55 80.13
C ARG A 39 34.85 26.11 80.47
N PRO A 40 35.64 25.11 80.96
CA PRO A 40 35.53 23.66 80.64
C PRO A 40 35.38 22.71 81.89
N PRO A 41 36.14 21.59 82.05
CA PRO A 41 35.80 20.13 82.09
C PRO A 41 35.79 19.51 83.53
N PRO A 42 35.50 18.20 83.78
CA PRO A 42 36.55 17.17 84.12
C PRO A 42 36.07 15.67 83.99
N PRO A 43 36.68 14.59 84.58
CA PRO A 43 38.08 14.10 84.73
C PRO A 43 38.28 12.58 84.29
N PRO A 44 39.52 12.02 84.33
CA PRO A 44 39.87 10.57 84.21
C PRO A 44 40.23 9.95 85.59
N PRO A 45 40.84 8.72 85.84
CA PRO A 45 41.15 7.46 85.10
C PRO A 45 40.77 6.17 85.95
N PRO A 46 41.49 5.01 86.04
CA PRO A 46 41.98 3.97 85.10
C PRO A 46 41.47 2.50 85.38
N SER A 47 41.93 1.54 84.55
CA SER A 47 41.62 0.10 84.42
C SER A 47 42.33 -0.88 85.40
N PRO A 48 41.84 -2.15 85.55
CA PRO A 48 42.66 -3.36 85.32
C PRO A 48 41.83 -4.62 84.86
N PRO A 49 42.38 -5.87 84.83
CA PRO A 49 43.11 -6.51 83.73
C PRO A 49 42.38 -7.71 83.04
N LEU A 50 42.97 -8.16 81.92
CA LEU A 50 42.65 -9.32 81.04
C LEU A 50 42.25 -10.61 81.78
N PRO A 51 41.38 -11.50 81.21
CA PRO A 51 41.88 -12.57 80.31
C PRO A 51 40.91 -13.25 79.29
N HIS A 52 41.53 -14.04 78.38
CA HIS A 52 41.04 -15.22 77.63
C HIS A 52 40.47 -15.10 76.19
N SER A 53 41.12 -15.84 75.27
CA SER A 53 40.70 -16.22 73.91
C SER A 53 40.10 -17.65 73.91
N PRO A 54 39.10 -18.04 73.08
CA PRO A 54 39.23 -18.36 71.63
C PRO A 54 37.88 -18.12 70.83
N PRO A 55 37.61 -18.59 69.58
CA PRO A 55 38.34 -19.48 68.67
C PRO A 55 38.48 -19.02 67.19
N PHE A 56 39.22 -19.84 66.44
CA PHE A 56 39.50 -19.77 65.00
C PHE A 56 38.28 -19.50 64.10
N LEU A 57 38.47 -18.65 63.10
CA LEU A 57 37.69 -18.65 61.86
C LEU A 57 38.62 -18.89 60.66
N PRO A 58 38.25 -19.80 59.74
CA PRO A 58 39.08 -20.19 58.61
C PRO A 58 38.99 -19.20 57.44
N TYR A 59 40.16 -18.97 56.83
CA TYR A 59 40.42 -18.79 55.39
C TYR A 59 39.25 -18.25 54.53
N SER A 60 39.24 -16.93 54.27
CA SER A 60 38.51 -16.38 53.14
C SER A 60 39.42 -16.35 51.90
N SER A 61 39.03 -17.16 50.93
CA SER A 61 39.73 -17.42 49.70
C SER A 61 39.70 -16.23 48.74
N VAL A 62 40.82 -16.10 48.03
CA VAL A 62 41.09 -15.31 46.82
C VAL A 62 39.84 -14.95 46.01
N LYS A 63 39.59 -13.65 45.82
CA LYS A 63 38.63 -13.10 44.85
C LYS A 63 38.99 -13.56 43.44
N LYS A 64 38.28 -14.58 42.95
CA LYS A 64 38.35 -15.05 41.55
C LYS A 64 37.57 -14.05 40.69
N ARG A 65 38.29 -13.25 39.90
CA ARG A 65 37.73 -12.35 38.88
C ARG A 65 36.93 -13.20 37.88
N THR A 66 35.62 -13.22 38.02
CA THR A 66 34.70 -14.08 37.27
C THR A 66 34.51 -13.58 35.84
N ASN A 67 34.51 -14.52 34.90
CA ASN A 67 34.71 -14.35 33.47
C ASN A 67 33.51 -13.72 32.72
N ASN A 68 33.46 -12.38 32.58
CA ASN A 68 32.49 -11.74 31.67
C ASN A 68 32.72 -12.12 30.19
N THR A 69 33.95 -12.43 29.79
CA THR A 69 34.28 -12.92 28.44
C THR A 69 33.63 -14.27 28.14
N SER A 70 33.60 -15.17 29.14
CA SER A 70 32.96 -16.48 29.00
C SER A 70 31.44 -16.34 28.83
N LEU A 71 30.83 -15.40 29.55
CA LEU A 71 29.40 -15.11 29.41
C LEU A 71 29.06 -14.53 28.02
N CYS A 72 29.90 -13.61 27.51
CA CYS A 72 29.75 -13.06 26.17
C CYS A 72 29.89 -14.13 25.08
N LEU A 73 30.88 -15.01 25.19
CA LEU A 73 31.07 -16.14 24.26
C LEU A 73 29.88 -17.11 24.30
N LEU A 74 29.33 -17.38 25.48
CA LEU A 74 28.11 -18.20 25.62
C LEU A 74 26.91 -17.54 24.95
N LEU A 75 26.70 -16.23 25.14
CA LEU A 75 25.61 -15.49 24.49
C LEU A 75 25.75 -15.50 22.96
N VAL A 76 26.95 -15.25 22.43
CA VAL A 76 27.21 -15.32 20.98
C VAL A 76 26.96 -16.74 20.46
N PHE A 77 27.38 -17.76 21.20
CA PHE A 77 27.13 -19.16 20.85
C PHE A 77 25.62 -19.46 20.77
N PHE A 78 24.82 -19.02 21.74
CA PHE A 78 23.36 -19.17 21.69
C PHE A 78 22.72 -18.42 20.51
N MET A 79 23.19 -17.21 20.20
CA MET A 79 22.69 -16.44 19.04
C MET A 79 22.98 -17.17 17.72
N VAL A 80 24.17 -17.78 17.59
CA VAL A 80 24.53 -18.59 16.42
C VAL A 80 23.65 -19.84 16.33
N LEU A 81 23.41 -20.53 17.45
CA LEU A 81 22.51 -21.70 17.47
C LEU A 81 21.09 -21.34 17.04
N VAL A 82 20.54 -20.22 17.53
CA VAL A 82 19.20 -19.75 17.14
C VAL A 82 19.16 -19.40 15.65
N ALA A 83 20.21 -18.74 15.14
CA ALA A 83 20.30 -18.44 13.71
C ALA A 83 20.35 -19.71 12.86
N LEU A 84 21.16 -20.71 13.24
CA LEU A 84 21.25 -21.99 12.54
C LEU A 84 19.93 -22.78 12.61
N ALA A 85 19.25 -22.77 13.76
CA ALA A 85 17.93 -23.38 13.90
C ALA A 85 16.89 -22.68 13.02
N GLY A 86 16.90 -21.34 12.95
CA GLY A 86 16.04 -20.56 12.08
C GLY A 86 16.29 -20.86 10.59
N LEU A 87 17.56 -20.94 10.18
CA LEU A 87 17.94 -21.34 8.82
C LEU A 87 17.50 -22.77 8.52
N GLY A 88 17.70 -23.71 9.45
CA GLY A 88 17.28 -25.10 9.30
C GLY A 88 15.75 -25.25 9.17
N MET A 89 14.99 -24.56 10.02
CA MET A 89 13.52 -24.53 9.93
C MET A 89 13.05 -23.89 8.62
N GLY A 90 13.68 -22.80 8.18
CA GLY A 90 13.36 -22.15 6.90
C GLY A 90 13.63 -23.06 5.71
N MET A 91 14.78 -23.75 5.69
CA MET A 91 15.12 -24.72 4.65
C MET A 91 14.19 -25.94 4.67
N PHE A 92 13.78 -26.41 5.85
CA PHE A 92 12.81 -27.50 5.98
C PHE A 92 11.44 -27.11 5.43
N GLN A 93 10.93 -25.93 5.78
CA GLN A 93 9.67 -25.42 5.23
C GLN A 93 9.76 -25.21 3.72
N LEU A 94 10.88 -24.69 3.22
CA LEU A 94 11.11 -24.50 1.79
C LEU A 94 11.15 -25.84 1.04
N PHE A 95 11.82 -26.84 1.59
CA PHE A 95 11.88 -28.18 0.99
C PHE A 95 10.51 -28.86 1.01
N HIS A 96 9.78 -28.80 2.12
CA HIS A 96 8.43 -29.35 2.23
C HIS A 96 7.46 -28.69 1.24
N LEU A 97 7.54 -27.35 1.11
CA LEU A 97 6.74 -26.61 0.14
C LEU A 97 7.13 -26.99 -1.30
N GLN A 98 8.42 -27.19 -1.58
CA GLN A 98 8.86 -27.67 -2.90
C GLN A 98 8.38 -29.09 -3.21
N GLU A 99 8.34 -29.98 -2.22
CA GLU A 99 7.80 -31.33 -2.37
C GLU A 99 6.29 -31.33 -2.63
N GLU A 100 5.52 -30.48 -1.94
CA GLU A 100 4.09 -30.30 -2.24
C GLU A 100 3.88 -29.71 -3.64
N ILE A 101 4.67 -28.72 -4.05
CA ILE A 101 4.62 -28.17 -5.41
C ILE A 101 4.99 -29.25 -6.45
N ALA A 102 5.96 -30.12 -6.17
CA ALA A 102 6.35 -31.20 -7.08
C ALA A 102 5.23 -32.25 -7.22
N LYS A 103 4.60 -32.66 -6.11
CA LYS A 103 3.45 -33.57 -6.11
C LYS A 103 2.24 -32.97 -6.85
N LEU A 104 1.98 -31.68 -6.64
CA LEU A 104 0.93 -30.96 -7.37
C LEU A 104 1.26 -30.88 -8.87
N ARG A 105 2.52 -30.60 -9.24
CA ARG A 105 2.97 -30.58 -10.64
C ARG A 105 2.83 -31.94 -11.32
N GLU A 106 3.09 -33.02 -10.62
CA GLU A 106 2.90 -34.38 -11.12
C GLU A 106 1.41 -34.72 -11.28
N SER A 107 0.56 -34.32 -10.32
CA SER A 107 -0.91 -34.46 -10.43
C SER A 107 -1.53 -33.61 -11.55
N ILE A 108 -0.91 -32.47 -11.89
CA ILE A 108 -1.30 -31.61 -13.01
C ILE A 108 -0.84 -32.20 -14.35
N ASN A 109 0.22 -33.00 -14.37
CA ASN A 109 0.72 -33.63 -15.60
C ASN A 109 -0.02 -34.93 -15.95
N ASP A 110 -0.56 -35.67 -14.98
CA ASP A 110 -1.39 -36.86 -15.22
C ASP A 110 -2.88 -36.53 -15.50
N GLY A 111 -3.30 -35.27 -15.27
CA GLY A 111 -4.62 -34.75 -15.65
C GLY A 111 -4.53 -33.85 -16.87
N GLU A 112 -5.06 -34.30 -18.01
CA GLU A 112 -5.12 -33.53 -19.26
C GLU A 112 -5.72 -32.12 -19.08
N VAL A 113 -4.94 -31.12 -19.50
CA VAL A 113 -5.27 -29.74 -19.93
C VAL A 113 -5.69 -28.68 -18.88
N VAL A 114 -4.91 -27.58 -18.87
CA VAL A 114 -5.27 -26.15 -18.73
C VAL A 114 -4.56 -25.38 -17.58
N SER A 115 -3.88 -24.32 -18.01
CA SER A 115 -3.56 -23.03 -17.37
C SER A 115 -2.25 -22.83 -16.59
N SER A 116 -1.41 -22.01 -17.24
CA SER A 116 -0.24 -21.25 -16.76
C SER A 116 -0.61 -20.12 -15.79
N PRO A 117 0.35 -19.57 -15.02
CA PRO A 117 1.07 -18.34 -15.42
C PRO A 117 2.58 -18.48 -15.12
N GLU A 118 3.57 -17.82 -15.74
CA GLU A 118 3.68 -16.67 -16.63
C GLU A 118 5.15 -16.59 -17.11
N GLN A 119 5.40 -15.74 -18.11
CA GLN A 119 6.70 -15.25 -18.61
C GLN A 119 7.58 -16.21 -19.43
N GLN A 120 7.43 -16.12 -20.76
CA GLN A 120 8.55 -16.39 -21.67
C GLN A 120 8.64 -15.34 -22.77
N ILE A 121 9.66 -14.51 -22.63
CA ILE A 121 10.31 -13.74 -23.70
C ILE A 121 11.02 -14.76 -24.61
N GLY A 122 10.73 -14.72 -25.90
CA GLY A 122 11.60 -15.21 -26.97
C GLY A 122 11.50 -16.69 -27.38
N HIS A 123 10.61 -16.99 -28.33
CA HIS A 123 10.97 -17.82 -29.50
C HIS A 123 10.02 -17.53 -30.67
N PRO A 124 10.52 -17.15 -31.86
CA PRO A 124 9.69 -16.96 -33.04
C PRO A 124 9.45 -18.31 -33.71
N ASN A 125 8.26 -18.43 -34.31
CA ASN A 125 7.83 -19.50 -35.23
C ASN A 125 7.11 -20.70 -34.60
N THR A 126 5.91 -20.44 -34.10
CA THR A 126 4.79 -21.36 -34.39
C THR A 126 3.76 -20.57 -35.17
N LEU A 127 3.62 -20.91 -36.45
CA LEU A 127 2.53 -20.48 -37.33
C LEU A 127 1.24 -21.23 -36.91
N GLU A 128 0.93 -21.18 -35.62
CA GLU A 128 -0.45 -21.27 -35.18
C GLU A 128 -0.99 -19.87 -35.42
N MET A 129 -2.00 -19.78 -36.28
CA MET A 129 -2.83 -18.60 -36.37
C MET A 129 -3.53 -18.48 -35.00
N LYS A 130 -2.82 -17.97 -33.97
CA LYS A 130 -3.34 -17.68 -32.64
C LYS A 130 -4.62 -16.92 -32.90
N ALA A 131 -5.75 -17.59 -32.69
CA ALA A 131 -7.04 -17.03 -33.00
C ALA A 131 -7.07 -15.65 -32.33
N LEU A 132 -7.18 -14.58 -33.13
CA LEU A 132 -7.10 -13.21 -32.61
C LEU A 132 -7.99 -13.16 -31.37
N LYS A 133 -7.52 -12.72 -30.19
CA LYS A 133 -8.41 -12.62 -29.03
C LYS A 133 -9.56 -11.67 -29.40
N LYS A 134 -10.80 -12.02 -29.06
CA LYS A 134 -11.98 -11.19 -29.38
C LYS A 134 -12.22 -10.30 -28.18
N ALA A 135 -11.66 -9.09 -28.22
CA ALA A 135 -11.73 -8.16 -27.11
C ALA A 135 -11.72 -6.72 -27.63
N ALA A 136 -12.38 -5.84 -26.87
CA ALA A 136 -12.34 -4.42 -27.09
C ALA A 136 -12.36 -3.67 -25.75
N HIS A 137 -11.63 -2.57 -25.69
CA HIS A 137 -11.70 -1.55 -24.65
C HIS A 137 -11.65 -0.19 -25.35
N LEU A 138 -12.73 0.57 -25.24
CA LEU A 138 -12.88 1.88 -25.85
C LEU A 138 -13.00 2.94 -24.75
N THR A 139 -12.51 4.13 -25.02
CA THR A 139 -12.43 5.22 -24.02
C THR A 139 -13.28 6.42 -24.45
N GLY A 140 -13.60 7.30 -23.50
CA GLY A 140 -14.51 8.42 -23.73
C GLY A 140 -14.06 9.39 -24.83
N LYS A 141 -14.96 9.74 -25.75
CA LYS A 141 -14.70 10.72 -26.82
C LYS A 141 -15.52 12.00 -26.65
N PRO A 142 -14.89 13.15 -26.34
CA PRO A 142 -15.61 14.39 -25.99
C PRO A 142 -16.29 15.09 -27.18
N LYS A 143 -15.93 14.75 -28.43
CA LYS A 143 -16.39 15.45 -29.64
C LYS A 143 -17.76 14.99 -30.16
N SER A 144 -18.48 14.18 -29.40
CA SER A 144 -19.77 13.65 -29.85
C SER A 144 -20.96 14.46 -29.30
N GLN A 145 -22.10 14.32 -29.97
CA GLN A 145 -23.38 14.89 -29.55
C GLN A 145 -24.45 13.81 -29.62
N GLY A 146 -25.45 13.91 -28.73
CA GLY A 146 -26.54 12.95 -28.59
C GLY A 146 -26.42 12.09 -27.33
N MET A 147 -27.44 11.26 -27.09
CA MET A 147 -27.52 10.43 -25.88
C MET A 147 -26.66 9.15 -26.01
N THR A 148 -26.57 8.59 -27.23
CA THR A 148 -25.66 7.46 -27.52
C THR A 148 -24.23 7.96 -27.65
N LEU A 149 -23.34 7.47 -26.78
CA LEU A 149 -21.95 7.88 -26.69
C LEU A 149 -21.14 7.42 -27.91
N GLU A 150 -20.24 8.29 -28.39
CA GLU A 150 -19.13 7.85 -29.23
C GLU A 150 -17.90 7.59 -28.38
N TRP A 151 -17.06 6.72 -28.90
CA TRP A 151 -15.87 6.22 -28.25
C TRP A 151 -14.63 6.46 -29.10
N GLU A 152 -13.51 6.63 -28.43
CA GLU A 152 -12.16 6.59 -28.98
C GLU A 152 -11.74 5.11 -29.08
N ASP A 153 -11.17 4.75 -30.22
CA ASP A 153 -10.87 3.38 -30.62
C ASP A 153 -9.44 3.18 -31.13
N THR A 154 -8.69 4.26 -31.30
CA THR A 154 -7.36 4.26 -31.93
C THR A 154 -6.24 4.63 -30.97
N TYR A 155 -6.43 5.67 -30.15
CA TYR A 155 -5.38 6.24 -29.32
C TYR A 155 -5.59 6.03 -27.81
N GLY A 156 -4.51 6.10 -27.05
CA GLY A 156 -4.55 6.03 -25.59
C GLY A 156 -4.67 4.58 -25.08
N PHE A 157 -5.49 4.35 -24.06
CA PHE A 157 -5.65 3.02 -23.44
C PHE A 157 -6.63 2.10 -24.19
N THR A 158 -6.90 2.37 -25.47
CA THR A 158 -7.84 1.60 -26.28
C THR A 158 -7.26 0.27 -26.74
N LEU A 159 -8.13 -0.74 -26.86
CA LEU A 159 -7.81 -2.04 -27.41
C LEU A 159 -8.93 -2.45 -28.37
N ILE A 160 -8.59 -2.89 -29.58
CA ILE A 160 -9.52 -3.60 -30.46
C ILE A 160 -8.80 -4.80 -31.07
N SER A 161 -9.36 -5.99 -30.87
CA SER A 161 -8.87 -7.23 -31.46
C SER A 161 -10.05 -8.15 -31.76
N GLY A 162 -10.19 -8.60 -33.01
CA GLY A 162 -11.23 -9.56 -33.44
C GLY A 162 -12.67 -9.03 -33.42
N VAL A 163 -12.88 -7.79 -33.02
CA VAL A 163 -14.17 -7.07 -32.95
C VAL A 163 -14.04 -5.80 -33.78
N LYS A 164 -15.14 -5.25 -34.29
CA LYS A 164 -15.13 -4.01 -35.07
C LYS A 164 -15.80 -2.89 -34.30
N TYR A 165 -15.25 -1.68 -34.35
CA TYR A 165 -15.96 -0.48 -33.93
C TYR A 165 -16.50 0.26 -35.16
N LYS A 166 -17.81 0.55 -35.18
CA LYS A 166 -18.47 1.25 -36.29
C LYS A 166 -19.70 1.97 -35.78
N ASN A 167 -19.93 3.20 -36.25
CA ASN A 167 -21.15 3.97 -35.98
C ASN A 167 -21.53 3.98 -34.48
N ARG A 168 -20.58 4.33 -33.60
CA ARG A 168 -20.77 4.37 -32.13
C ARG A 168 -20.96 3.02 -31.44
N SER A 169 -20.70 1.90 -32.12
CA SER A 169 -20.97 0.56 -31.60
C SER A 169 -19.83 -0.42 -31.76
N LEU A 170 -19.75 -1.38 -30.84
CA LEU A 170 -18.97 -2.60 -31.01
C LEU A 170 -19.81 -3.63 -31.76
N VAL A 171 -19.31 -4.08 -32.91
CA VAL A 171 -19.96 -5.04 -33.80
C VAL A 171 -19.33 -6.42 -33.61
N ILE A 172 -20.15 -7.37 -33.19
CA ILE A 172 -19.76 -8.76 -32.96
C ILE A 172 -19.61 -9.47 -34.31
N ASN A 173 -18.42 -10.03 -34.55
CA ASN A 173 -18.17 -10.82 -35.76
C ASN A 173 -18.38 -12.33 -35.53
N ASP A 174 -18.25 -12.77 -34.29
CA ASP A 174 -18.17 -14.18 -33.92
C ASP A 174 -19.16 -14.47 -32.78
N THR A 175 -20.11 -15.39 -33.01
CA THR A 175 -21.15 -15.72 -32.03
C THR A 175 -20.55 -16.39 -30.79
N GLY A 176 -21.10 -16.11 -29.61
CA GLY A 176 -20.72 -16.80 -28.38
C GLY A 176 -20.97 -15.98 -27.11
N LEU A 177 -20.40 -16.44 -26.00
CA LEU A 177 -20.48 -15.75 -24.72
C LEU A 177 -19.44 -14.64 -24.65
N TYR A 178 -19.89 -13.45 -24.25
CA TYR A 178 -19.04 -12.29 -24.05
C TYR A 178 -19.32 -11.68 -22.68
N PHE A 179 -18.28 -11.36 -21.94
CA PHE A 179 -18.40 -10.41 -20.85
C PHE A 179 -18.38 -9.00 -21.43
N VAL A 180 -19.41 -8.22 -21.17
CA VAL A 180 -19.57 -6.84 -21.65
C VAL A 180 -19.60 -5.92 -20.45
N TYR A 181 -18.86 -4.82 -20.50
CA TYR A 181 -18.76 -3.86 -19.40
C TYR A 181 -18.73 -2.42 -19.88
N SER A 182 -19.24 -1.51 -19.06
CA SER A 182 -19.19 -0.08 -19.31
C SER A 182 -19.11 0.67 -17.98
N LYS A 183 -18.34 1.75 -17.96
CA LYS A 183 -18.29 2.71 -16.85
C LYS A 183 -18.54 4.10 -17.40
N VAL A 184 -19.40 4.86 -16.73
CA VAL A 184 -19.64 6.27 -17.03
C VAL A 184 -19.44 7.09 -15.77
N TYR A 185 -18.61 8.14 -15.88
CA TYR A 185 -18.39 9.10 -14.81
C TYR A 185 -19.19 10.37 -15.07
N PHE A 186 -20.24 10.58 -14.28
CA PHE A 186 -21.05 11.78 -14.28
C PHE A 186 -20.49 12.81 -13.31
N ARG A 187 -20.51 14.08 -13.69
CA ARG A 187 -20.16 15.22 -12.82
C ARG A 187 -20.92 16.47 -13.22
N GLY A 188 -21.15 17.35 -12.25
CA GLY A 188 -21.78 18.64 -12.49
C GLY A 188 -21.33 19.68 -11.47
N GLN A 189 -21.37 20.95 -11.88
CA GLN A 189 -21.03 22.06 -10.97
C GLN A 189 -22.17 22.40 -10.01
N LYS A 190 -23.42 22.18 -10.43
CA LYS A 190 -24.63 22.42 -9.64
C LYS A 190 -25.52 21.19 -9.75
N CYS A 191 -25.86 20.62 -8.60
CA CYS A 191 -26.78 19.50 -8.51
C CYS A 191 -28.24 19.95 -8.65
N ASP A 192 -28.95 19.37 -9.61
CA ASP A 192 -30.40 19.48 -9.82
C ASP A 192 -31.13 18.15 -9.56
N ASN A 193 -30.40 17.09 -9.19
CA ASN A 193 -30.92 15.73 -9.01
C ASN A 193 -31.67 15.18 -10.24
N GLN A 194 -31.36 15.65 -11.45
CA GLN A 194 -31.94 15.08 -12.67
C GLN A 194 -31.53 13.60 -12.81
N PRO A 195 -32.40 12.72 -13.33
CA PRO A 195 -32.09 11.29 -13.45
C PRO A 195 -30.80 11.03 -14.22
N LEU A 196 -29.89 10.25 -13.64
CA LEU A 196 -28.71 9.74 -14.34
C LEU A 196 -29.01 8.33 -14.83
N LYS A 197 -29.14 8.16 -16.13
CA LYS A 197 -29.29 6.85 -16.76
C LYS A 197 -27.99 6.46 -17.43
N HIS A 198 -27.63 5.19 -17.29
CA HIS A 198 -26.56 4.53 -18.02
C HIS A 198 -27.14 3.21 -18.53
N ILE A 199 -27.26 3.09 -19.86
CA ILE A 199 -27.94 1.97 -20.50
C ILE A 199 -27.00 1.36 -21.52
N LEU A 200 -26.79 0.05 -21.43
CA LEU A 200 -26.12 -0.74 -22.46
C LEU A 200 -27.17 -1.56 -23.20
N TYR A 201 -27.22 -1.41 -24.52
CA TYR A 201 -28.20 -2.07 -25.36
C TYR A 201 -27.57 -2.63 -26.63
N LYS A 202 -28.24 -3.60 -27.25
CA LYS A 202 -27.85 -4.16 -28.54
C LYS A 202 -28.91 -3.94 -29.61
N ARG A 203 -28.46 -3.92 -30.86
CA ARG A 203 -29.30 -3.95 -32.06
C ARG A 203 -28.78 -5.01 -33.01
N ASN A 204 -29.68 -5.82 -33.56
CA ASN A 204 -29.35 -6.79 -34.60
C ASN A 204 -30.02 -6.37 -35.92
N PRO A 205 -29.35 -6.48 -37.08
CA PRO A 205 -29.99 -6.18 -38.38
C PRO A 205 -31.29 -6.95 -38.64
N THR A 206 -31.42 -8.14 -38.07
CA THR A 206 -32.60 -9.02 -38.19
C THR A 206 -33.79 -8.52 -37.34
N TYR A 207 -33.51 -7.79 -36.26
CA TYR A 207 -34.50 -7.27 -35.33
C TYR A 207 -34.19 -5.79 -35.03
N PRO A 208 -34.85 -4.84 -35.72
CA PRO A 208 -34.47 -3.43 -35.69
C PRO A 208 -34.78 -2.72 -34.35
N LYS A 209 -35.41 -3.41 -33.39
CA LYS A 209 -35.72 -2.85 -32.07
C LYS A 209 -34.52 -2.95 -31.14
N ASP A 210 -34.28 -1.88 -30.38
CA ASP A 210 -33.25 -1.85 -29.35
C ASP A 210 -33.60 -2.81 -28.21
N LEU A 211 -32.65 -3.68 -27.87
CA LEU A 211 -32.76 -4.60 -26.74
C LEU A 211 -31.80 -4.18 -25.65
N VAL A 212 -32.34 -3.71 -24.53
CA VAL A 212 -31.56 -3.35 -23.34
C VAL A 212 -30.95 -4.61 -22.73
N LEU A 213 -29.63 -4.58 -22.53
CA LEU A 213 -28.88 -5.64 -21.88
C LEU A 213 -28.67 -5.33 -20.39
N MET A 214 -28.33 -4.08 -20.09
CA MET A 214 -28.09 -3.60 -18.73
C MET A 214 -28.51 -2.14 -18.61
N GLU A 215 -29.06 -1.74 -17.47
CA GLU A 215 -29.42 -0.36 -17.16
C GLU A 215 -29.17 -0.07 -15.68
N GLU A 216 -28.62 1.11 -15.39
CA GLU A 216 -28.57 1.69 -14.06
C GLU A 216 -29.19 3.09 -14.11
N MET A 217 -30.03 3.40 -13.12
CA MET A 217 -30.65 4.72 -12.95
C MET A 217 -30.39 5.23 -11.54
N LYS A 218 -29.77 6.41 -11.43
CA LYS A 218 -29.55 7.10 -10.15
C LYS A 218 -30.46 8.32 -10.01
N MET A 219 -31.08 8.40 -8.85
CA MET A 219 -31.95 9.50 -8.41
C MET A 219 -31.43 10.01 -7.06
N ASN A 220 -31.66 11.29 -6.76
CA ASN A 220 -31.35 11.89 -5.45
C ASN A 220 -29.90 11.63 -4.98
N TYR A 221 -28.94 11.73 -5.90
CA TYR A 221 -27.53 11.32 -5.70
C TYR A 221 -26.62 12.46 -5.22
N CYS A 222 -27.14 13.67 -5.05
CA CYS A 222 -26.38 14.82 -4.56
C CYS A 222 -27.25 15.83 -3.81
N THR A 223 -26.58 16.65 -2.99
CA THR A 223 -27.20 17.80 -2.34
C THR A 223 -27.36 18.94 -3.34
N SER A 224 -28.58 19.49 -3.41
CA SER A 224 -28.93 20.54 -4.37
C SER A 224 -27.94 21.71 -4.37
N LYS A 225 -27.65 22.24 -5.57
CA LYS A 225 -26.74 23.39 -5.81
C LYS A 225 -25.26 23.17 -5.46
N GLN A 226 -24.85 21.99 -4.98
CA GLN A 226 -23.44 21.67 -4.77
C GLN A 226 -22.81 21.03 -6.02
N MET A 227 -21.48 21.11 -6.10
CA MET A 227 -20.71 20.30 -7.06
C MET A 227 -20.84 18.83 -6.69
N TRP A 228 -20.87 17.97 -7.70
CA TRP A 228 -21.08 16.55 -7.49
C TRP A 228 -20.40 15.72 -8.56
N ALA A 229 -20.12 14.47 -8.22
CA ALA A 229 -19.68 13.46 -9.17
C ALA A 229 -20.14 12.07 -8.73
N GLN A 230 -20.49 11.23 -9.70
CA GLN A 230 -21.00 9.88 -9.49
C GLN A 230 -20.50 8.99 -10.62
N SER A 231 -20.18 7.74 -10.33
CA SER A 231 -19.89 6.72 -11.35
C SER A 231 -21.02 5.71 -11.44
N SER A 232 -21.29 5.21 -12.64
CA SER A 232 -22.13 4.05 -12.88
C SER A 232 -21.29 2.98 -13.58
N TYR A 233 -21.42 1.73 -13.17
CA TYR A 233 -20.69 0.60 -13.75
C TYR A 233 -21.67 -0.53 -14.06
N LEU A 234 -21.62 -1.03 -15.29
CA LEU A 234 -22.40 -2.15 -15.78
C LEU A 234 -21.43 -3.24 -16.23
N GLY A 235 -21.72 -4.50 -15.89
CA GLY A 235 -20.91 -5.64 -16.28
C GLY A 235 -21.65 -6.95 -16.14
N ALA A 236 -21.79 -7.71 -17.22
CA ALA A 236 -22.41 -9.04 -17.21
C ALA A 236 -22.01 -9.86 -18.43
N VAL A 237 -22.29 -11.17 -18.38
CA VAL A 237 -22.08 -12.10 -19.49
C VAL A 237 -23.34 -12.20 -20.34
N PHE A 238 -23.18 -12.12 -21.66
CA PHE A 238 -24.26 -12.27 -22.63
C PHE A 238 -23.87 -13.23 -23.75
N ASN A 239 -24.83 -14.02 -24.23
CA ASN A 239 -24.69 -14.74 -25.49
C ASN A 239 -25.03 -13.78 -26.64
N LEU A 240 -24.02 -13.39 -27.42
CA LEU A 240 -24.13 -12.44 -28.52
C LEU A 240 -24.02 -13.16 -29.86
N THR A 241 -24.81 -12.73 -30.83
CA THR A 241 -24.78 -13.30 -32.17
C THR A 241 -23.97 -12.43 -33.11
N SER A 242 -23.38 -13.03 -34.14
CA SER A 242 -22.74 -12.28 -35.22
C SER A 242 -23.68 -11.19 -35.77
N ALA A 243 -23.10 -10.04 -36.11
CA ALA A 243 -23.76 -8.79 -36.47
C ALA A 243 -24.52 -8.05 -35.35
N ASP A 244 -24.54 -8.55 -34.11
CA ASP A 244 -24.99 -7.75 -32.97
C ASP A 244 -24.10 -6.50 -32.83
N SER A 245 -24.74 -5.34 -32.73
CA SER A 245 -24.09 -4.04 -32.50
C SER A 245 -24.44 -3.56 -31.10
N LEU A 246 -23.43 -3.32 -30.26
CA LEU A 246 -23.59 -2.92 -28.88
C LEU A 246 -23.31 -1.43 -28.71
N TYR A 247 -24.17 -0.76 -27.97
CA TYR A 247 -24.17 0.69 -27.78
C TYR A 247 -24.33 1.04 -26.30
N VAL A 248 -23.92 2.25 -25.95
CA VAL A 248 -24.09 2.81 -24.62
C VAL A 248 -24.82 4.15 -24.73
N ASN A 249 -25.90 4.28 -23.97
CA ASN A 249 -26.73 5.46 -23.88
C ASN A 249 -26.65 6.07 -22.48
N VAL A 250 -26.69 7.40 -22.39
CA VAL A 250 -26.72 8.14 -21.12
C VAL A 250 -27.86 9.15 -21.12
N SER A 251 -28.36 9.52 -19.93
CA SER A 251 -29.42 10.53 -19.84
C SER A 251 -28.97 11.94 -20.24
N SER A 252 -27.71 12.30 -19.99
CA SER A 252 -27.17 13.62 -20.30
C SER A 252 -25.69 13.57 -20.66
N PHE A 253 -25.38 13.84 -21.93
CA PHE A 253 -24.01 13.87 -22.45
C PHE A 253 -23.15 14.94 -21.76
N SER A 254 -23.73 16.12 -21.49
CA SER A 254 -23.00 17.26 -20.92
C SER A 254 -22.51 17.02 -19.49
N LEU A 255 -23.07 16.04 -18.80
CA LEU A 255 -22.64 15.63 -17.47
C LEU A 255 -21.55 14.56 -17.48
N VAL A 256 -21.24 13.95 -18.63
CA VAL A 256 -20.23 12.90 -18.72
C VAL A 256 -18.83 13.50 -18.76
N ASN A 257 -17.92 12.95 -17.95
CA ASN A 257 -16.50 13.20 -18.08
C ASN A 257 -15.88 12.15 -19.03
N PHE A 258 -15.23 12.60 -20.09
CA PHE A 258 -14.66 11.75 -21.15
C PHE A 258 -13.19 11.37 -20.94
N GLU A 259 -12.62 11.63 -19.76
CA GLU A 259 -11.28 11.14 -19.44
C GLU A 259 -11.21 9.61 -19.53
N GLU A 260 -10.17 9.10 -20.18
CA GLU A 260 -10.03 7.69 -20.57
C GLU A 260 -10.13 6.71 -19.38
N SER A 261 -9.64 7.12 -18.20
CA SER A 261 -9.67 6.32 -16.96
C SER A 261 -11.05 6.31 -16.26
N LYS A 262 -11.94 7.23 -16.64
CA LYS A 262 -13.21 7.49 -15.95
C LYS A 262 -14.42 6.96 -16.70
N THR A 263 -14.41 7.06 -18.02
CA THR A 263 -15.50 6.62 -18.89
C THR A 263 -14.95 5.72 -20.00
N PHE A 264 -15.39 4.46 -20.00
CA PHE A 264 -14.92 3.43 -20.92
C PHE A 264 -16.00 2.37 -21.18
N PHE A 265 -15.89 1.68 -22.30
CA PHE A 265 -16.81 0.62 -22.73
C PHE A 265 -16.01 -0.49 -23.40
N GLY A 266 -16.27 -1.74 -23.04
CA GLY A 266 -15.54 -2.85 -23.62
C GLY A 266 -16.24 -4.19 -23.48
N LEU A 267 -15.59 -5.20 -24.06
CA LEU A 267 -16.02 -6.58 -23.99
C LEU A 267 -14.86 -7.53 -24.26
N TYR A 268 -15.02 -8.78 -23.88
CA TYR A 268 -14.17 -9.88 -24.35
C TYR A 268 -14.97 -11.17 -24.45
N LYS A 269 -14.63 -12.00 -25.44
CA LYS A 269 -15.20 -13.33 -25.61
C LYS A 269 -14.65 -14.26 -24.53
N LEU A 270 -15.53 -15.07 -23.94
CA LEU A 270 -15.19 -16.12 -22.98
C LEU A 270 -14.69 -17.38 -23.69
#